data_AF-A0A946I3K5-F1
#
_entry.id   AF-A0A946I3K5-F1
#
_cell.length_a   1.000
_cell.length_b   1.000
_cell.length_c   1.000
_cell.angle_alpha   90.00
_cell.angle_beta   90.00
_cell.angle_gamma   90.00
#
_symmetry.space_group_name_H-M   'P 1'
#
loop_
_entity.id
_entity.type
_entity.pdbx_description
1 polymer ?
#
loop_
_entity_poly.entity_id
_entity_poly.type
_entity_poly.pdbx_seq_one_letter_code
_entity_poly.pdbx_strand_id
1 'polypeptide(L)' 'MQRTPVKKEDIAAMAKAARLDIPEGRAELLVETMDEVFQMLDSLDGVELGETAPAFAYRAKWEGK' A
#
# COMPACT_ATOMS: atom_id res chain seq x y z
N MET A 1 9.89 0.13 11.96
CA MET A 1 10.96 0.73 11.11
C MET A 1 10.53 2.16 10.78
N GLN A 2 11.43 3.15 10.64
CA GLN A 2 10.98 4.49 10.21
C GLN A 2 10.81 4.50 8.69
N ARG A 3 9.55 4.57 8.24
CA ARG A 3 9.20 4.66 6.81
C ARG A 3 9.65 5.99 6.22
N THR A 4 10.01 5.97 4.93
CA THR A 4 10.27 7.20 4.16
C THR A 4 8.93 7.79 3.68
N PRO A 5 8.67 9.10 3.89
CA PRO A 5 7.43 9.74 3.42
C PRO A 5 7.23 9.61 1.91
N VAL A 6 5.98 9.44 1.47
CA VAL A 6 5.62 9.34 0.05
C VAL A 6 5.82 10.69 -0.63
N LYS A 7 6.43 10.69 -1.81
CA LYS A 7 6.60 11.88 -2.65
C LYS A 7 5.86 11.74 -3.97
N LYS A 8 5.71 12.86 -4.67
CA LYS A 8 5.03 12.91 -5.98
C LYS A 8 5.72 12.02 -7.02
N GLU A 9 7.05 11.90 -6.95
CA GLU A 9 7.84 11.05 -7.84
C GLU A 9 7.52 9.56 -7.63
N ASP A 10 7.21 9.16 -6.39
CA ASP A 10 6.82 7.78 -6.06
C ASP A 10 5.46 7.45 -6.67
N ILE A 11 4.51 8.40 -6.66
CA ILE A 11 3.20 8.22 -7.31
C ILE A 11 3.35 7.94 -8.80
N ALA A 12 4.21 8.68 -9.50
CA ALA A 12 4.45 8.47 -10.92
C ALA A 12 5.05 7.08 -11.21
N ALA A 13 6.01 6.64 -10.38
CA ALA A 13 6.61 5.31 -10.49
C ALA A 13 5.57 4.19 -10.24
N MET A 14 4.75 4.33 -9.22
CA MET A 14 3.71 3.36 -8.86
C MET A 14 2.58 3.31 -9.90
N ALA A 15 2.13 4.46 -10.40
CA ALA A 15 1.14 4.54 -11.48
C ALA A 15 1.62 3.80 -12.73
N LYS A 16 2.89 4.02 -13.12
CA LYS A 16 3.51 3.32 -14.25
C LYS A 16 3.57 1.80 -14.00
N ALA A 17 3.96 1.36 -12.81
CA ALA A 17 4.01 -0.06 -12.46
C ALA A 17 2.63 -0.73 -12.49
N ALA A 18 1.60 0.01 -12.05
CA ALA A 18 0.21 -0.43 -12.07
C ALA A 18 -0.50 -0.26 -13.44
N ARG A 19 0.19 0.33 -14.43
CA ARG A 19 -0.38 0.69 -15.75
C ARG A 19 -1.60 1.60 -15.65
N LEU A 20 -1.59 2.51 -14.67
CA LEU A 20 -2.62 3.51 -14.47
C LEU A 20 -2.18 4.84 -15.08
N ASP A 21 -3.08 5.47 -15.83
CA ASP A 21 -2.92 6.85 -16.23
C ASP A 21 -3.55 7.76 -15.17
N ILE A 22 -2.73 8.58 -14.52
CA ILE A 22 -3.16 9.44 -13.43
C ILE A 22 -3.02 10.89 -13.88
N PRO A 23 -4.13 11.63 -14.01
CA PRO A 23 -4.09 13.05 -14.36
C PRO A 23 -3.22 13.84 -13.38
N GLU A 24 -2.46 14.82 -13.88
CA GLU A 24 -1.50 15.60 -13.07
C GLU A 24 -2.14 16.25 -11.84
N GLY A 25 -3.42 16.65 -11.92
CA GLY A 25 -4.16 17.26 -10.81
C GLY A 25 -4.57 16.28 -9.70
N ARG A 26 -4.33 14.97 -9.84
CA ARG A 26 -4.67 13.95 -8.83
C ARG A 26 -3.47 13.43 -8.07
N ALA A 27 -2.25 13.72 -8.52
CA ALA A 27 -1.04 13.20 -7.90
C ALA A 27 -0.87 13.67 -6.45
N GLU A 28 -1.21 14.94 -6.15
CA GLU A 28 -1.08 15.50 -4.79
C GLU A 28 -2.06 14.85 -3.81
N LEU A 29 -3.32 14.66 -4.22
CA LEU A 29 -4.32 13.94 -3.44
C LEU A 29 -3.87 12.50 -3.14
N LEU A 30 -3.22 11.86 -4.11
CA LEU A 30 -2.71 10.50 -3.94
C LEU A 30 -1.52 10.45 -2.99
N VAL A 31 -0.64 11.45 -2.97
CA VAL A 31 0.46 11.50 -1.99
C VAL A 31 -0.10 11.46 -0.57
N GLU A 32 -1.07 12.33 -0.25
CA GLU A 32 -1.71 12.39 1.07
C GLU A 32 -2.43 11.08 1.40
N THR A 33 -3.27 10.60 0.49
CA THR A 33 -4.05 9.37 0.71
C THR A 33 -3.15 8.15 0.90
N MET A 34 -2.08 8.04 0.11
CA MET A 34 -1.13 6.92 0.24
C MET A 34 -0.33 7.00 1.54
N ASP A 35 0.00 8.21 2.00
CA ASP A 35 0.70 8.37 3.27
C ASP A 35 -0.17 7.93 4.45
N GLU A 36 -1.46 8.27 4.45
CA GLU A 36 -2.43 7.80 5.46
C GLU A 36 -2.57 6.27 5.46
N VAL A 37 -2.73 5.67 4.26
CA VAL A 37 -2.84 4.20 4.12
C VAL A 37 -1.57 3.52 4.61
N PHE A 38 -0.39 4.04 4.27
CA PHE A 38 0.86 3.47 4.73
C PHE A 38 1.08 3.67 6.23
N GLN A 39 0.67 4.79 6.80
CA GLN A 39 0.68 4.97 8.25
C GLN A 39 -0.20 3.95 8.98
N MET A 40 -1.34 3.58 8.39
CA MET A 40 -2.16 2.48 8.92
C MET A 40 -1.40 1.14 8.88
N LEU A 41 -0.67 0.87 7.79
CA LEU A 41 0.14 -0.35 7.65
C LEU A 41 1.36 -0.36 8.58
N ASP A 42 1.92 0.80 8.94
CA ASP A 42 3.03 0.91 9.89
C ASP A 42 2.64 0.31 11.28
N SER A 43 1.35 0.19 11.59
CA SER A 43 0.89 -0.53 12.80
C SER A 43 1.24 -2.02 12.81
N LEU A 44 1.46 -2.62 11.63
CA LEU A 44 1.85 -4.02 11.50
C LEU A 44 3.31 -4.26 11.89
N ASP A 45 4.16 -3.23 11.91
CA ASP A 45 5.57 -3.35 12.35
C ASP A 45 5.69 -3.79 13.81
N GLY A 46 4.66 -3.53 14.63
CA GLY A 46 4.62 -3.93 16.03
C GLY A 46 4.20 -5.38 16.27
N VAL A 47 3.84 -6.12 15.22
CA VAL A 47 3.37 -7.50 15.34
C VAL A 47 4.54 -8.47 15.30
N GLU A 48 4.67 -9.31 16.34
CA GLU A 48 5.61 -10.42 16.33
C GLU A 48 5.14 -11.51 15.36
N LEU A 49 5.99 -11.82 14.37
CA LEU A 49 5.72 -12.89 13.42
C LEU A 49 5.98 -14.25 14.11
N GLY A 50 4.98 -15.14 14.06
CA GLY A 50 5.13 -16.52 14.53
C GLY A 50 5.88 -17.41 13.53
N GLU A 51 5.98 -18.70 13.83
CA GLU A 51 6.68 -19.70 13.00
C GLU A 51 5.91 -20.07 11.71
N THR A 52 4.65 -19.66 11.59
CA THR A 52 3.82 -19.95 10.42
C THR A 52 4.39 -19.26 9.18
N ALA A 53 4.79 -20.06 8.20
CA ALA A 53 5.27 -19.55 6.92
C ALA A 53 4.23 -18.61 6.27
N PRO A 54 4.67 -17.55 5.55
CA PRO A 54 3.75 -16.66 4.85
C PRO A 54 2.83 -17.43 3.92
N ALA A 55 1.52 -17.18 4.01
CA ALA A 55 0.56 -17.73 3.08
C ALA A 55 0.83 -17.14 1.69
N PHE A 56 1.40 -17.94 0.79
CA PHE A 56 1.75 -17.52 -0.57
C PHE A 56 0.57 -17.61 -1.56
N ALA A 57 -0.56 -18.17 -1.11
CA ALA A 57 -1.77 -18.30 -1.91
C ALA A 57 -2.99 -17.89 -1.08
N TYR A 58 -3.62 -16.77 -1.47
CA TYR A 58 -4.91 -16.36 -0.93
C TYR A 58 -6.03 -16.98 -1.77
N ARG A 59 -6.80 -17.90 -1.21
CA ARG A 59 -8.01 -18.42 -1.86
C ARG A 59 -9.21 -17.61 -1.37
N ALA A 60 -9.48 -16.51 -2.06
CA ALA A 60 -10.65 -15.69 -1.79
C ALA A 60 -11.92 -16.55 -1.88
N LYS A 61 -12.55 -16.85 -0.75
CA LYS A 61 -13.88 -17.45 -0.69
C LYS A 61 -14.85 -16.40 -0.18
N TRP A 62 -15.59 -15.81 -1.10
CA TRP A 62 -16.73 -14.96 -0.76
C TRP A 62 -17.96 -15.86 -0.67
N GLU A 63 -18.04 -16.67 0.38
CA GLU A 63 -19.29 -17.34 0.74
C GLU A 63 -20.07 -16.36 1.63
N GLY A 64 -21.06 -15.70 1.03
CA GLY A 64 -21.90 -14.70 1.68
C GLY A 64 -22.67 -15.29 2.86
N LYS A 65 -22.78 -14.48 3.92
CA LYS A 65 -23.92 -14.51 4.82
C LYS A 65 -24.85 -13.37 4.47
#